data_AF-A0A9X3CCU7-F1
#
_entry.id   AF-A0A9X3CCU7-F1
#
_cell.length_a   1.000
_cell.length_b   1.000
_cell.length_c   1.000
_cell.angle_alpha   90.00
_cell.angle_beta   90.00
_cell.angle_gamma   90.00
#
_symmetry.space_group_name_H-M   'P 1'
#
loop_
_entity.id
_entity.type
_entity.pdbx_description
1 polymer ?
#
loop_
_entity_poly.entity_id
_entity_poly.type
_entity_poly.pdbx_seq_one_letter_code
_entity_poly.pdbx_strand_id
1 'polypeptide(L)'
;MRVNQPVTQKEILYPASYNLLSVTSPSSHITYASKEFCEVAGYELDELVGEPHNIVRHPDMPPEAFADMWKHIKEGKSWMGMVKNRCKNGDHYWVDAFASPIKEGNQIVEYQSVRLCPSRENVENAEKLYAQIREGKTPTKLKLPRTRLWQRAALFMFVSAIVSMFADSALPGAGVWILLLLSIGSVYHLTRRLEALSEQARKVFDNPLMELVYTKHVDDISEIQLALKMRQSELNAVVGRIQDSNDQIGDAAKSSSQNCDTTAQNLEGQTHETEQVAAAINEMHSTANEIAQNAQSASDATESAHIAANEGKESVRQTVEAIQELATQLDEASDVVSQLEAHGKTIGDVLIVIQGIAEQTNLLALNAAIEAARAGEQGRGFAVVADEVRTLAQRSHESTEEIQSVISQIQTSTQRAVSAMQEGGQLSKMCVESAETSGQRLDTLSHQVSDISDRNGQIATAVEEMARVSEDMNSSVQSISEVCSATNILASDTRDECEGLVSNLASQGKLVSQFRRID
;
A
#
# COMPACT_ATOMS: atom_id res chain seq x y z
N MET A 1 22.83 -35.58 36.82
CA MET A 1 21.64 -35.54 35.93
C MET A 1 20.63 -34.57 36.52
N ARG A 2 19.92 -33.79 35.69
CA ARG A 2 18.86 -32.87 36.14
C ARG A 2 17.72 -33.71 36.76
N VAL A 3 17.27 -33.34 37.96
CA VAL A 3 16.14 -33.98 38.64
C VAL A 3 14.92 -33.08 38.47
N ASN A 4 13.95 -33.52 37.68
CA ASN A 4 12.74 -32.75 37.41
C ASN A 4 11.71 -32.99 38.53
N GLN A 5 11.22 -31.93 39.16
CA GLN A 5 10.21 -31.93 40.24
C GLN A 5 9.08 -30.95 39.86
N PRO A 6 7.84 -31.11 40.35
CA PRO A 6 7.36 -32.18 41.25
C PRO A 6 7.13 -33.52 40.53
N VAL A 7 7.03 -34.61 41.30
CA VAL A 7 6.59 -35.94 40.84
C VAL A 7 5.44 -36.44 41.74
N THR A 8 4.29 -36.78 41.15
CA THR A 8 3.08 -37.20 41.86
C THR A 8 2.91 -38.72 41.93
N GLN A 9 3.73 -39.47 41.17
CA GLN A 9 3.63 -40.93 40.98
C GLN A 9 2.27 -41.42 40.43
N LYS A 10 1.47 -40.52 39.87
CA LYS A 10 0.24 -40.87 39.15
C LYS A 10 0.55 -41.14 37.67
N GLU A 11 0.16 -42.30 37.16
CA GLU A 11 0.32 -42.64 35.74
C GLU A 11 -0.84 -42.07 34.90
N ILE A 12 -0.52 -41.44 33.78
CA ILE A 12 -1.46 -41.02 32.73
C ILE A 12 -1.45 -42.06 31.62
N LEU A 13 -2.65 -42.55 31.27
CA LEU A 13 -2.85 -43.43 30.13
C LEU A 13 -3.35 -42.61 28.94
N TYR A 14 -2.88 -42.96 27.76
CA TYR A 14 -3.27 -42.30 26.52
C TYR A 14 -3.59 -43.35 25.44
N PRO A 15 -4.36 -42.98 24.39
CA PRO A 15 -4.81 -43.93 23.38
C PRO A 15 -3.65 -44.61 22.64
N ALA A 16 -3.81 -45.89 22.29
CA ALA A 16 -2.82 -46.63 21.51
C ALA A 16 -2.62 -46.07 20.09
N SER A 17 -3.60 -45.31 19.59
CA SER A 17 -3.53 -44.57 18.34
C SER A 17 -2.64 -43.32 18.38
N TYR A 18 -2.23 -42.85 19.56
CA TYR A 18 -1.38 -41.67 19.65
C TYR A 18 0.04 -42.01 19.20
N ASN A 19 0.65 -41.04 18.53
CA ASN A 19 2.03 -41.12 18.10
C ASN A 19 2.78 -39.90 18.61
N LEU A 20 3.54 -40.05 19.69
CA LEU A 20 4.18 -38.91 20.32
C LEU A 20 5.53 -38.67 19.64
N LEU A 21 5.55 -37.78 18.65
CA LEU A 21 6.73 -37.43 17.87
C LEU A 21 7.42 -36.22 18.48
N SER A 22 8.74 -36.27 18.57
CA SER A 22 9.58 -35.10 18.87
C SER A 22 10.83 -35.12 18.00
N VAL A 23 11.24 -33.95 17.52
CA VAL A 23 12.50 -33.74 16.80
C VAL A 23 13.39 -32.84 17.66
N THR A 24 14.68 -33.14 17.67
CA THR A 24 15.66 -32.36 18.39
C THR A 24 16.87 -32.07 17.50
N SER A 25 17.52 -30.94 17.75
CA SER A 25 18.83 -30.64 17.17
C SER A 25 19.90 -31.63 17.66
N PRO A 26 21.10 -31.67 17.04
CA PRO A 26 22.20 -32.52 17.51
C PRO A 26 22.65 -32.20 18.94
N SER A 27 22.34 -30.98 19.41
CA SER A 27 22.56 -30.53 20.79
C SER A 27 21.45 -30.94 21.77
N SER A 28 20.46 -31.73 21.32
CA SER A 28 19.33 -32.25 22.12
C SER A 28 18.28 -31.22 22.55
N HIS A 29 18.22 -30.07 21.89
CA HIS A 29 17.14 -29.09 22.05
C HIS A 29 15.99 -29.42 21.11
N ILE A 30 14.75 -29.42 21.62
CA ILE A 30 13.54 -29.73 20.85
C ILE A 30 13.33 -28.67 19.77
N THR A 31 13.11 -29.09 18.54
CA THR A 31 12.77 -28.23 17.40
C THR A 31 11.32 -28.39 16.97
N TYR A 32 10.73 -29.54 17.27
CA TYR A 32 9.34 -29.86 16.96
C TYR A 32 8.81 -30.92 17.94
N ALA A 33 7.52 -30.84 18.26
CA ALA A 33 6.77 -31.88 18.94
C ALA A 33 5.36 -31.97 18.34
N SER A 34 4.86 -33.19 18.13
CA SER A 34 3.49 -33.36 17.62
C SER A 34 2.46 -32.94 18.66
N LYS A 35 1.25 -32.62 18.19
CA LYS A 35 0.13 -32.22 19.05
C LYS A 35 -0.16 -33.25 20.15
N GLU A 36 -0.10 -34.53 19.82
CA GLU A 36 -0.31 -35.62 20.77
C GLU A 36 0.79 -35.66 21.84
N PHE A 37 2.04 -35.38 21.47
CA PHE A 37 3.14 -35.27 22.44
C PHE A 37 2.88 -34.15 23.43
N CYS A 38 2.51 -32.96 22.93
CA CYS A 38 2.16 -31.81 23.74
C CYS A 38 0.99 -32.11 24.70
N GLU A 39 -0.08 -32.74 24.19
CA GLU A 39 -1.27 -33.12 24.95
C GLU A 39 -0.94 -34.09 26.11
N VAL A 40 -0.18 -35.15 25.84
CA VAL A 40 0.17 -36.16 26.86
C VAL A 40 1.20 -35.61 27.87
N ALA A 41 2.17 -34.84 27.40
CA ALA A 41 3.19 -34.24 28.28
C ALA A 41 2.62 -33.05 29.09
N GLY A 42 1.54 -32.43 28.63
CA GLY A 42 0.89 -31.27 29.25
C GLY A 42 1.67 -29.97 29.05
N TYR A 43 2.39 -29.84 27.93
CA TYR A 43 3.12 -28.64 27.54
C TYR A 43 2.54 -28.09 26.24
N GLU A 44 2.55 -26.77 26.06
CA GLU A 44 2.34 -26.17 24.74
C GLU A 44 3.60 -26.33 23.88
N LEU A 45 3.45 -26.31 22.55
CA LEU A 45 4.58 -26.48 21.64
C LEU A 45 5.65 -25.40 21.86
N ASP A 46 5.24 -24.15 22.03
CA ASP A 46 6.13 -23.01 22.26
C ASP A 46 6.92 -23.11 23.58
N GLU A 47 6.41 -23.87 24.56
CA GLU A 47 7.13 -24.13 25.82
C GLU A 47 8.18 -25.24 25.70
N LEU A 48 8.07 -26.09 24.67
CA LEU A 48 8.99 -27.18 24.41
C LEU A 48 10.10 -26.78 23.43
N VAL A 49 9.77 -26.00 22.40
CA VAL A 49 10.73 -25.61 21.37
C VAL A 49 11.87 -24.80 21.99
N GLY A 50 13.10 -25.19 21.68
CA GLY A 50 14.32 -24.59 22.21
C GLY A 50 14.75 -25.15 23.58
N GLU A 51 13.90 -25.88 24.30
CA GLU A 51 14.26 -26.50 25.57
C GLU A 51 15.00 -27.85 25.36
N PRO A 52 15.90 -28.23 26.28
CA PRO A 52 16.52 -29.55 26.25
C PRO A 52 15.46 -30.65 26.42
N HIS A 53 15.54 -31.70 25.60
CA HIS A 53 14.57 -32.81 25.63
C HIS A 53 14.47 -33.52 27.00
N ASN A 54 15.48 -33.37 27.87
CA ASN A 54 15.42 -33.91 29.23
C ASN A 54 14.37 -33.24 30.13
N ILE A 55 13.66 -32.20 29.68
CA ILE A 55 12.56 -31.56 30.41
C ILE A 55 11.43 -32.53 30.77
N VAL A 56 11.11 -33.48 29.89
CA VAL A 56 10.09 -34.53 30.12
C VAL A 56 10.65 -35.78 30.83
N ARG A 57 11.90 -35.76 31.28
CA ARG A 57 12.50 -36.95 31.89
C ARG A 57 11.96 -37.18 33.30
N HIS A 58 11.59 -38.43 33.60
CA HIS A 58 11.24 -38.84 34.96
C HIS A 58 12.49 -39.17 35.81
N PRO A 59 12.56 -38.74 37.10
CA PRO A 59 13.68 -39.07 38.00
C PRO A 59 13.94 -40.57 38.21
N ASP A 60 12.88 -41.39 38.23
CA ASP A 60 12.98 -42.85 38.34
C ASP A 60 13.64 -43.53 37.13
N MET A 61 13.94 -42.83 36.04
CA MET A 61 14.67 -43.46 34.93
C MET A 61 16.16 -43.61 35.26
N PRO A 62 16.70 -44.85 35.27
CA PRO A 62 18.08 -45.10 35.62
C PRO A 62 19.04 -44.39 34.64
N PRO A 63 20.11 -43.75 35.13
CA PRO A 63 21.13 -43.12 34.30
C PRO A 63 21.69 -44.02 33.19
N GLU A 64 21.85 -45.31 33.49
CA GLU A 64 22.41 -46.34 32.63
C GLU A 64 21.57 -46.57 31.38
N ALA A 65 20.24 -46.52 31.50
CA ALA A 65 19.33 -46.72 30.36
C ALA A 65 19.48 -45.58 29.33
N PHE A 66 19.66 -44.34 29.78
CA PHE A 66 19.91 -43.22 28.87
C PHE A 66 21.36 -43.19 28.35
N ALA A 67 22.34 -43.62 29.14
CA ALA A 67 23.72 -43.74 28.66
C ALA A 67 23.80 -44.74 27.50
N ASP A 68 23.06 -45.85 27.59
CA ASP A 68 22.91 -46.82 26.52
C ASP A 68 22.23 -46.25 25.28
N MET A 69 21.12 -45.51 25.44
CA MET A 69 20.48 -44.78 24.33
C MET A 69 21.46 -43.85 23.62
N TRP A 70 22.14 -42.98 24.37
CA TRP A 70 23.08 -42.00 23.82
C TRP A 70 24.26 -42.65 23.10
N LYS A 71 24.74 -43.80 23.57
CA LYS A 71 25.77 -44.57 22.90
C LYS A 71 25.33 -44.98 21.49
N HIS A 72 24.13 -45.56 21.35
CA HIS A 72 23.59 -46.02 20.07
C HIS A 72 23.38 -44.87 19.08
N ILE A 73 22.68 -43.81 19.49
CA ILE A 73 22.32 -42.72 18.57
C ILE A 73 23.52 -41.86 18.19
N LYS A 74 24.55 -41.74 19.05
CA LYS A 74 25.82 -41.08 18.69
C LYS A 74 26.69 -41.92 17.75
N GLU A 75 26.62 -43.25 17.82
CA GLU A 75 27.20 -44.14 16.81
C GLU A 75 26.42 -44.11 15.48
N GLY A 76 25.33 -43.33 15.41
CA GLY A 76 24.51 -43.21 14.22
C GLY A 76 23.62 -44.43 13.98
N LYS A 77 23.31 -45.20 15.04
CA LYS A 77 22.38 -46.33 15.05
C LYS A 77 21.08 -45.93 15.75
N SER A 78 19.99 -46.56 15.37
CA SER A 78 18.71 -46.39 16.06
C SER A 78 18.71 -47.12 17.40
N TRP A 79 17.88 -46.64 18.33
CA TRP A 79 17.70 -47.21 19.66
C TRP A 79 16.22 -47.40 19.96
N MET A 80 15.89 -48.45 20.71
CA MET A 80 14.55 -48.69 21.21
C MET A 80 14.60 -49.06 22.70
N GLY A 81 13.66 -48.53 23.47
CA GLY A 81 13.53 -48.92 24.87
C GLY A 81 12.32 -48.33 25.56
N MET A 82 12.02 -48.90 26.74
CA MET A 82 10.95 -48.42 27.60
C MET A 82 11.41 -47.16 28.34
N VAL A 83 10.62 -46.08 28.26
CA VAL A 83 10.97 -44.81 28.93
C VAL A 83 9.80 -44.31 29.77
N LYS A 84 10.08 -44.00 31.04
CA LYS A 84 9.18 -43.27 31.93
C LYS A 84 9.45 -41.78 31.77
N ASN A 85 8.43 -41.04 31.31
CA ASN A 85 8.46 -39.59 31.17
C ASN A 85 7.58 -38.93 32.23
N ARG A 86 7.86 -37.66 32.51
CA ARG A 86 7.17 -36.81 33.46
C ARG A 86 6.37 -35.75 32.70
N CYS A 87 5.11 -35.59 33.06
CA CYS A 87 4.24 -34.51 32.57
C CYS A 87 4.56 -33.19 33.29
N LYS A 88 4.16 -32.05 32.72
CA LYS A 88 4.36 -30.72 33.31
C LYS A 88 3.84 -30.61 34.75
N ASN A 89 2.69 -31.21 35.03
CA ASN A 89 2.04 -31.22 36.35
C ASN A 89 2.70 -32.16 37.39
N GLY A 90 3.67 -32.97 36.98
CA GLY A 90 4.36 -33.94 37.84
C GLY A 90 3.82 -35.38 37.78
N ASP A 91 2.74 -35.63 37.05
CA ASP A 91 2.32 -36.99 36.70
C ASP A 91 3.34 -37.65 35.75
N HIS A 92 3.15 -38.92 35.42
CA HIS A 92 4.06 -39.65 34.53
C HIS A 92 3.33 -40.49 33.50
N TYR A 93 4.03 -40.82 32.42
CA TYR A 93 3.53 -41.71 31.38
C TYR A 93 4.68 -42.58 30.88
N TRP A 94 4.35 -43.81 30.47
CA TRP A 94 5.29 -44.73 29.88
C TRP A 94 5.17 -44.73 28.38
N VAL A 95 6.31 -44.84 27.69
CA VAL A 95 6.39 -44.90 26.23
C VAL A 95 7.28 -46.06 25.80
N ASP A 96 6.87 -46.73 24.73
CA ASP A 96 7.79 -47.55 23.92
C ASP A 96 8.51 -46.59 22.96
N ALA A 97 9.71 -46.17 23.32
CA ALA A 97 10.43 -45.12 22.61
C ALA A 97 11.35 -45.72 21.55
N PHE A 98 11.21 -45.24 20.32
CA PHE A 98 12.16 -45.44 19.23
C PHE A 98 12.86 -44.10 18.97
N ALA A 99 14.20 -44.11 18.99
CA ALA A 99 15.01 -42.93 18.71
C ALA A 99 15.95 -43.23 17.54
N SER A 100 15.98 -42.35 16.54
CA SER A 100 16.80 -42.50 15.34
C SER A 100 17.56 -41.21 15.02
N PRO A 101 18.86 -41.29 14.74
CA PRO A 101 19.62 -40.16 14.18
C PRO A 101 19.32 -40.01 12.69
N ILE A 102 18.95 -38.81 12.27
CA ILE A 102 18.81 -38.48 10.86
C ILE A 102 20.12 -37.85 10.39
N LYS A 103 20.63 -38.34 9.26
CA LYS A 103 21.92 -37.97 8.71
C LYS A 103 21.73 -37.29 7.36
N GLU A 104 22.50 -36.24 7.14
CA GLU A 104 22.70 -35.64 5.82
C GLU A 104 24.18 -35.84 5.45
N GLY A 105 24.43 -36.67 4.43
CA GLY A 105 25.77 -37.20 4.17
C GLY A 105 26.30 -38.01 5.37
N ASN A 106 27.42 -37.57 5.96
CA ASN A 106 28.05 -38.24 7.10
C ASN A 106 27.80 -37.54 8.46
N GLN A 107 27.00 -36.47 8.49
CA GLN A 107 26.74 -35.68 9.68
C GLN A 107 25.31 -35.93 10.19
N ILE A 108 25.16 -36.07 11.52
CA ILE A 108 23.85 -36.12 12.17
C ILE A 108 23.29 -34.70 12.24
N VAL A 109 22.16 -34.47 11.59
CA VAL A 109 21.49 -33.15 11.51
C VAL A 109 20.37 -33.00 12.54
N GLU A 110 19.72 -34.10 12.91
CA GLU A 110 18.66 -34.11 13.93
C GLU A 110 18.55 -35.50 14.58
N TYR A 111 18.00 -35.54 15.79
CA TYR A 111 17.52 -36.78 16.39
C TYR A 111 16.01 -36.76 16.45
N GLN A 112 15.42 -37.88 16.05
CA GLN A 112 13.99 -38.07 16.07
C GLN A 112 13.61 -39.14 17.05
N SER A 113 12.54 -38.90 17.79
CA SER A 113 11.97 -39.89 18.66
C SER A 113 10.49 -40.04 18.42
N VAL A 114 10.09 -41.27 18.15
CA VAL A 114 8.71 -41.69 18.02
C VAL A 114 8.36 -42.58 19.19
N ARG A 115 7.21 -42.33 19.80
CA ARG A 115 6.77 -42.99 21.03
C ARG A 115 5.37 -43.51 20.89
N LEU A 116 5.22 -44.79 21.17
CA LEU A 116 3.95 -45.49 21.12
C LEU A 116 3.49 -45.85 22.53
N CYS A 117 2.20 -46.10 22.69
CA CYS A 117 1.65 -46.65 23.93
C CYS A 117 2.22 -48.05 24.18
N PRO A 118 2.93 -48.29 25.29
CA PRO A 118 3.53 -49.58 25.59
C PRO A 118 2.49 -50.58 26.11
N SER A 119 2.79 -51.88 25.98
CA SER A 119 1.99 -52.91 26.64
C SER A 119 2.20 -52.88 28.16
N ARG A 120 1.15 -53.18 28.93
CA ARG A 120 1.18 -53.19 30.40
C ARG A 120 2.24 -54.15 30.95
N GLU A 121 2.39 -55.30 30.30
CA GLU A 121 3.40 -56.30 30.67
C GLU A 121 4.83 -55.75 30.57
N ASN A 122 5.14 -54.99 29.51
CA ASN A 122 6.47 -54.40 29.33
C ASN A 122 6.72 -53.28 30.33
N VAL A 123 5.69 -52.49 30.67
CA VAL A 123 5.78 -51.44 31.69
C VAL A 123 6.11 -52.04 33.06
N GLU A 124 5.34 -53.03 33.51
CA GLU A 124 5.57 -53.69 34.81
C GLU A 124 6.95 -54.34 34.90
N ASN A 125 7.42 -54.94 33.80
CA ASN A 125 8.74 -55.56 33.75
C ASN A 125 9.85 -54.51 33.78
N ALA A 126 9.73 -53.44 32.97
CA ALA A 126 10.69 -52.33 32.98
C ALA A 126 10.76 -51.66 34.35
N GLU A 127 9.63 -51.43 35.01
CA GLU A 127 9.59 -50.80 36.33
C GLU A 127 10.36 -51.62 37.37
N LYS A 128 10.15 -52.95 37.42
CA LYS A 128 10.87 -53.86 38.31
C LYS A 128 12.38 -53.86 38.03
N LEU A 129 12.77 -53.93 36.76
CA LEU A 129 14.18 -53.97 36.36
C LEU A 129 14.88 -52.64 36.63
N TYR A 130 14.24 -51.52 36.29
CA TYR A 130 14.78 -50.18 36.52
C TYR A 130 14.90 -49.86 38.00
N ALA A 131 13.98 -50.34 38.85
CA ALA A 131 14.13 -50.24 40.30
C ALA A 131 15.39 -50.95 40.81
N GLN A 132 15.66 -52.17 40.34
CA GLN A 132 16.89 -52.90 40.72
C GLN A 132 18.15 -52.15 40.28
N ILE A 133 18.16 -51.61 39.05
CA ILE A 133 19.30 -50.86 38.51
C ILE A 133 19.54 -49.58 39.31
N ARG A 134 18.48 -48.85 39.69
CA ARG A 134 18.58 -47.65 40.55
C ARG A 134 19.18 -47.97 41.93
N GLU A 135 18.92 -49.14 42.47
CA GLU A 135 19.51 -49.63 43.72
C GLU A 135 20.97 -50.12 43.56
N GLY A 136 21.57 -49.98 42.37
CA GLY A 136 22.91 -50.47 42.05
C GLY A 136 23.00 -51.99 41.87
N LYS A 137 21.87 -52.69 41.80
CA LYS A 137 21.81 -54.15 41.61
C LYS A 137 21.72 -54.47 40.12
N THR A 138 22.64 -55.29 39.61
CA THR A 138 22.50 -55.87 38.27
C THR A 138 21.53 -57.06 38.33
N PRO A 139 20.45 -57.08 37.51
CA PRO A 139 19.56 -58.24 37.39
C PRO A 139 20.35 -59.53 37.18
N THR A 140 19.98 -60.60 37.90
CA THR A 140 20.71 -61.88 37.89
C THR A 140 20.86 -62.48 36.50
N LYS A 141 19.85 -62.32 35.65
CA LYS A 141 19.85 -62.78 34.25
C LYS A 141 20.86 -62.05 33.34
N LEU A 142 21.25 -60.82 33.69
CA LEU A 142 22.26 -60.05 32.96
C LEU A 142 23.70 -60.39 33.39
N LYS A 143 23.87 -60.99 34.57
CA LYS A 143 25.18 -61.46 35.06
C LYS A 143 25.62 -62.77 34.40
N LEU A 144 24.67 -63.53 33.87
CA LEU A 144 24.93 -64.80 33.20
C LEU A 144 25.27 -64.54 31.72
N PRO A 145 26.21 -65.29 31.12
CA PRO A 145 26.46 -65.21 29.69
C PRO A 145 25.22 -65.68 28.92
N ARG A 146 25.02 -65.11 27.72
CA ARG A 146 23.93 -65.53 26.84
C ARG A 146 24.06 -67.01 26.51
N THR A 147 23.04 -67.79 26.85
CA THR A 147 23.03 -69.23 26.60
C THR A 147 22.45 -69.52 25.22
N ARG A 148 23.11 -70.37 24.44
CA ARG A 148 22.58 -70.88 23.17
C ARG A 148 21.61 -72.04 23.38
N LEU A 149 20.65 -72.23 22.49
CA LEU A 149 19.68 -73.33 22.56
C LEU A 149 20.36 -74.70 22.64
N TRP A 150 21.46 -74.91 21.88
CA TRP A 150 22.22 -76.15 21.96
C TRP A 150 22.91 -76.36 23.30
N GLN A 151 23.39 -75.28 23.95
CA GLN A 151 24.02 -75.37 25.28
C GLN A 151 22.97 -75.74 26.34
N ARG A 152 21.78 -75.12 26.24
CA ARG A 152 20.64 -75.41 27.14
C ARG A 152 20.16 -76.86 26.97
N ALA A 153 19.99 -77.31 25.73
CA ALA A 153 19.61 -78.68 25.42
C ALA A 153 20.71 -79.68 25.82
N ALA A 154 22.00 -79.37 25.58
CA ALA A 154 23.12 -80.20 25.99
C ALA A 154 23.20 -80.35 27.51
N LEU A 155 22.97 -79.28 28.27
CA LEU A 155 22.90 -79.32 29.73
C LEU A 155 21.73 -80.19 30.21
N PHE A 156 20.54 -80.04 29.62
CA PHE A 156 19.38 -80.87 29.95
C PHE A 156 19.62 -82.35 29.64
N MET A 157 20.20 -82.65 28.48
CA MET A 157 20.58 -84.01 28.10
C MET A 157 21.66 -84.60 29.02
N PHE A 158 22.64 -83.79 29.44
CA PHE A 158 23.68 -84.21 30.39
C PHE A 158 23.11 -84.54 31.77
N VAL A 159 22.22 -83.68 32.31
CA VAL A 159 21.54 -83.95 33.59
C VAL A 159 20.65 -85.19 33.49
N SER A 160 19.90 -85.33 32.39
CA SER A 160 19.08 -86.52 32.12
C SER A 160 19.94 -87.80 32.08
N ALA A 161 21.09 -87.76 31.40
CA ALA A 161 22.02 -88.88 31.32
C ALA A 161 22.59 -89.28 32.70
N ILE A 162 22.89 -88.31 33.57
CA ILE A 162 23.32 -88.58 34.96
C ILE A 162 22.20 -89.26 35.74
N VAL A 163 20.96 -88.76 35.67
CA VAL A 163 19.81 -89.35 36.37
C VAL A 163 19.56 -90.78 35.88
N SER A 164 19.63 -91.02 34.58
CA SER A 164 19.50 -92.37 33.99
C SER A 164 20.60 -93.33 34.44
N MET A 165 21.83 -92.84 34.70
CA MET A 165 22.93 -93.66 35.20
C MET A 165 22.72 -94.15 36.64
N PHE A 166 21.96 -93.42 37.45
CA PHE A 166 21.56 -93.86 38.81
C PHE A 166 20.29 -94.72 38.81
N ALA A 167 19.48 -94.66 37.76
CA ALA A 167 18.18 -95.33 37.67
C ALA A 167 18.26 -96.74 37.07
N ASP A 168 19.32 -97.09 36.33
CA ASP A 168 19.40 -98.34 35.58
C ASP A 168 20.52 -99.28 36.06
N SER A 169 20.23 -100.59 36.06
CA SER A 169 21.18 -101.68 36.37
C SER A 169 21.53 -102.52 35.13
N ALA A 170 21.00 -102.20 33.94
CA ALA A 170 21.05 -103.05 32.76
C ALA A 170 22.01 -102.61 31.63
N LEU A 171 22.40 -101.32 31.53
CA LEU A 171 23.28 -100.82 30.46
C LEU A 171 24.73 -100.57 30.96
N PRO A 172 25.78 -101.01 30.23
CA PRO A 172 27.14 -100.61 30.54
C PRO A 172 27.28 -99.09 30.35
N GLY A 173 27.80 -98.39 31.36
CA GLY A 173 27.84 -96.92 31.41
C GLY A 173 28.39 -96.23 30.15
N ALA A 174 29.21 -96.91 29.34
CA ALA A 174 29.73 -96.40 28.08
C ALA A 174 28.64 -96.11 27.01
N GLY A 175 27.55 -96.88 26.95
CA GLY A 175 26.50 -96.71 25.93
C GLY A 175 25.69 -95.40 26.09
N VAL A 176 25.44 -95.01 27.34
CA VAL A 176 24.74 -93.75 27.67
C VAL A 176 25.55 -92.54 27.22
N TRP A 177 26.87 -92.57 27.41
CA TRP A 177 27.76 -91.48 27.00
C TRP A 177 27.90 -91.35 25.48
N ILE A 178 27.89 -92.47 24.73
CA ILE A 178 27.91 -92.44 23.26
C ILE A 178 26.63 -91.83 22.69
N LEU A 179 25.46 -92.25 23.21
CA LEU A 179 24.18 -91.67 22.80
C LEU A 179 24.10 -90.18 23.14
N LEU A 180 24.59 -89.78 24.32
CA LEU A 180 24.65 -88.37 24.70
C LEU A 180 25.47 -87.54 23.70
N LEU A 181 26.66 -88.00 23.30
CA LEU A 181 27.50 -87.29 22.33
C LEU A 181 26.82 -87.17 20.96
N LEU A 182 26.17 -88.23 20.48
CA LEU A 182 25.41 -88.20 19.23
C LEU A 182 24.21 -87.24 19.31
N SER A 183 23.47 -87.25 20.42
CA SER A 183 22.36 -86.33 20.65
C SER A 183 22.81 -84.88 20.73
N ILE A 184 23.92 -84.57 21.43
CA ILE A 184 24.52 -83.22 21.47
C ILE A 184 24.96 -82.78 20.07
N GLY A 185 25.64 -83.64 19.30
CA GLY A 185 26.06 -83.33 17.93
C GLY A 185 24.89 -83.05 16.99
N SER A 186 23.82 -83.86 17.08
CA SER A 186 22.58 -83.66 16.31
C SER A 186 21.89 -82.34 16.66
N VAL A 187 21.76 -82.04 17.96
CA VAL A 187 21.15 -80.78 18.41
C VAL A 187 21.99 -79.59 17.95
N TYR A 188 23.31 -79.62 18.14
CA TYR A 188 24.21 -78.57 17.67
C TYR A 188 24.05 -78.29 16.17
N HIS A 189 24.01 -79.35 15.35
CA HIS A 189 23.80 -79.21 13.90
C HIS A 189 22.43 -78.60 13.56
N LEU A 190 21.36 -79.04 14.23
CA LEU A 190 20.00 -78.54 13.98
C LEU A 190 19.84 -77.07 14.39
N THR A 191 20.43 -76.66 15.51
CA THR A 191 20.33 -75.30 16.03
C THR A 191 21.34 -74.32 15.45
N ARG A 192 22.35 -74.78 14.69
CA ARG A 192 23.37 -73.91 14.10
C ARG A 192 22.78 -72.81 13.20
N ARG A 193 21.69 -73.11 12.48
CA ARG A 193 20.96 -72.10 11.68
C ARG A 193 20.30 -71.04 12.56
N LEU A 194 19.81 -71.41 13.74
CA LEU A 194 19.20 -70.49 14.70
C LEU A 194 20.26 -69.56 15.32
N GLU A 195 21.46 -70.06 15.62
CA GLU A 195 22.57 -69.23 16.08
C GLU A 195 23.02 -68.21 15.01
N ALA A 196 23.04 -68.61 13.72
CA ALA A 196 23.32 -67.68 12.63
C ALA A 196 22.24 -66.58 12.50
N LEU A 197 20.96 -66.93 12.70
CA LEU A 197 19.87 -65.95 12.73
C LEU A 197 19.96 -65.02 13.94
N SER A 198 20.32 -65.54 15.11
CA SER A 198 20.49 -64.70 16.31
C SER A 198 21.69 -63.76 16.17
N GLU A 199 22.76 -64.18 15.48
CA GLU A 199 23.87 -63.28 15.12
C GLU A 199 23.43 -62.15 14.18
N GLN A 200 22.57 -62.44 13.19
CA GLN A 200 22.00 -61.38 12.34
C GLN A 200 21.07 -60.45 13.14
N ALA A 201 20.26 -61.01 14.05
CA ALA A 201 19.39 -60.24 14.93
C ALA A 201 20.17 -59.26 15.81
N ARG A 202 21.31 -59.68 16.38
CA ARG A 202 22.21 -58.78 17.12
C ARG A 202 22.75 -57.62 16.29
N LYS A 203 22.97 -57.81 14.98
CA LYS A 203 23.39 -56.70 14.11
C LYS A 203 22.29 -55.64 13.95
N VAL A 204 21.02 -56.02 14.13
CA VAL A 204 19.89 -55.06 14.13
C VAL A 204 19.86 -54.27 15.42
N PHE A 205 19.86 -54.95 16.58
CA PHE A 205 19.88 -54.30 17.89
C PHE A 205 20.43 -55.24 18.97
N ASP A 206 21.64 -54.96 19.45
CA ASP A 206 22.31 -55.77 20.48
C ASP A 206 22.20 -55.09 21.85
N ASN A 207 21.16 -55.44 22.62
CA ASN A 207 20.91 -54.81 23.91
C ASN A 207 20.34 -55.80 24.93
N PRO A 208 21.20 -56.41 25.77
CA PRO A 208 20.78 -57.37 26.78
C PRO A 208 19.72 -56.82 27.76
N LEU A 209 19.79 -55.54 28.10
CA LEU A 209 18.83 -54.90 29.00
C LEU A 209 17.45 -54.85 28.36
N MET A 210 17.38 -54.48 27.08
CA MET A 210 16.11 -54.44 26.35
C MET A 210 15.57 -55.84 26.04
N GLU A 211 16.42 -56.83 25.77
CA GLU A 211 15.97 -58.24 25.69
C GLU A 211 15.22 -58.63 26.95
N LEU A 212 15.77 -58.31 28.12
CA LEU A 212 15.16 -58.63 29.39
C LEU A 212 13.85 -57.85 29.63
N VAL A 213 13.78 -56.58 29.19
CA VAL A 213 12.57 -55.74 29.32
C VAL A 213 11.42 -56.26 28.44
N TYR A 214 11.69 -56.60 27.18
CA TYR A 214 10.63 -56.98 26.23
C TYR A 214 10.31 -58.48 26.20
N THR A 215 11.26 -59.35 26.57
CA THR A 215 11.10 -60.81 26.44
C THR A 215 11.21 -61.57 27.76
N LYS A 216 11.68 -60.91 28.84
CA LYS A 216 12.01 -61.54 30.14
C LYS A 216 13.14 -62.58 30.09
N HIS A 217 13.77 -62.77 28.93
CA HIS A 217 14.85 -63.74 28.70
C HIS A 217 16.09 -63.04 28.10
N VAL A 218 17.23 -63.72 28.16
CA VAL A 218 18.53 -63.27 27.64
C VAL A 218 19.22 -64.49 27.00
N ASP A 219 18.82 -64.81 25.78
CA ASP A 219 19.22 -65.98 25.01
C ASP A 219 19.11 -65.75 23.48
N ASP A 220 19.45 -66.76 22.68
CA ASP A 220 19.42 -66.67 21.21
C ASP A 220 18.02 -66.48 20.59
N ILE A 221 16.94 -66.80 21.32
CA ILE A 221 15.57 -66.54 20.88
C ILE A 221 15.16 -65.10 21.22
N SER A 222 15.52 -64.60 22.41
CA SER A 222 15.24 -63.21 22.79
C SER A 222 15.98 -62.21 21.90
N GLU A 223 17.18 -62.54 21.42
CA GLU A 223 17.92 -61.74 20.42
C GLU A 223 17.06 -61.53 19.15
N ILE A 224 16.42 -62.60 18.64
CA ILE A 224 15.57 -62.54 17.44
C ILE A 224 14.28 -61.78 17.72
N GLN A 225 13.62 -62.05 18.85
CA GLN A 225 12.39 -61.34 19.24
C GLN A 225 12.61 -59.84 19.38
N LEU A 226 13.73 -59.44 20.00
CA LEU A 226 14.09 -58.05 20.15
C LEU A 226 14.36 -57.39 18.79
N ALA A 227 15.06 -58.07 17.88
CA ALA A 227 15.30 -57.53 16.53
C ALA A 227 14.00 -57.35 15.74
N LEU A 228 13.04 -58.29 15.83
CA LEU A 228 11.72 -58.14 15.22
C LEU A 228 10.96 -56.96 15.82
N LYS A 229 10.99 -56.82 17.15
CA LYS A 229 10.37 -55.69 17.86
C LYS A 229 11.01 -54.35 17.45
N MET A 230 12.32 -54.30 17.30
CA MET A 230 13.05 -53.12 16.79
C MET A 230 12.59 -52.74 15.38
N ARG A 231 12.47 -53.72 14.47
CA ARG A 231 11.97 -53.47 13.10
C ARG A 231 10.52 -52.99 13.08
N GLN A 232 9.67 -53.54 13.95
CA GLN A 232 8.30 -53.04 14.10
C GLN A 232 8.27 -51.59 14.58
N SER A 233 9.09 -51.25 15.58
CA SER A 233 9.20 -49.88 16.09
C SER A 233 9.74 -48.91 15.04
N GLU A 234 10.70 -49.34 14.22
CA GLU A 234 11.21 -48.57 13.08
C GLU A 234 10.13 -48.31 12.03
N LEU A 235 9.36 -49.34 11.63
CA LEU A 235 8.24 -49.20 10.70
C LEU A 235 7.17 -48.25 11.25
N ASN A 236 6.77 -48.43 12.50
CA ASN A 236 5.79 -47.55 13.15
C ASN A 236 6.29 -46.11 13.24
N ALA A 237 7.59 -45.90 13.46
CA ALA A 237 8.19 -44.57 13.49
C ALA A 237 8.11 -43.89 12.11
N VAL A 238 8.42 -44.60 11.04
CA VAL A 238 8.32 -44.10 9.66
C VAL A 238 6.86 -43.78 9.31
N VAL A 239 5.94 -44.71 9.56
CA VAL A 239 4.50 -44.54 9.30
C VAL A 239 3.95 -43.34 10.09
N GLY A 240 4.31 -43.24 11.36
CA GLY A 240 3.89 -42.15 12.23
C GLY A 240 4.41 -40.78 11.78
N ARG A 241 5.65 -40.70 11.27
CA ARG A 241 6.21 -39.46 10.71
C ARG A 241 5.56 -39.08 9.38
N ILE A 242 5.24 -40.05 8.52
CA ILE A 242 4.50 -39.81 7.28
C ILE A 242 3.10 -39.26 7.61
N GLN A 243 2.43 -39.83 8.62
CA GLN A 243 1.12 -39.36 9.04
C GLN A 243 1.15 -37.89 9.51
N ASP A 244 2.07 -37.57 10.42
CA ASP A 244 2.26 -36.21 10.92
C ASP A 244 2.57 -35.21 9.79
N SER A 245 3.44 -35.60 8.84
CA SER A 245 3.72 -34.79 7.66
C SER A 245 2.50 -34.62 6.75
N ASN A 246 1.68 -35.65 6.59
CA ASN A 246 0.46 -35.57 5.78
C ASN A 246 -0.57 -34.62 6.37
N ASP A 247 -0.73 -34.64 7.69
CA ASP A 247 -1.63 -33.74 8.40
C ASP A 247 -1.18 -32.29 8.24
N GLN A 248 0.13 -32.01 8.38
CA GLN A 248 0.70 -30.67 8.15
C GLN A 248 0.51 -30.17 6.70
N ILE A 249 0.76 -31.03 5.70
CA ILE A 249 0.56 -30.65 4.30
C ILE A 249 -0.93 -30.43 4.02
N GLY A 250 -1.82 -31.23 4.62
CA GLY A 250 -3.27 -31.10 4.48
C GLY A 250 -3.78 -29.77 5.03
N ASP A 251 -3.32 -29.38 6.21
CA ASP A 251 -3.66 -28.08 6.81
C ASP A 251 -3.13 -26.92 5.97
N ALA A 252 -1.90 -27.01 5.47
CA ALA A 252 -1.32 -25.99 4.57
C ALA A 252 -2.10 -25.88 3.25
N ALA A 253 -2.47 -26.99 2.63
CA ALA A 253 -3.27 -27.02 1.40
C ALA A 253 -4.66 -26.38 1.62
N LYS A 254 -5.30 -26.69 2.75
CA LYS A 254 -6.59 -26.10 3.12
C LYS A 254 -6.49 -24.59 3.32
N SER A 255 -5.46 -24.12 4.03
CA SER A 255 -5.21 -22.69 4.20
C SER A 255 -4.93 -22.00 2.86
N SER A 256 -4.19 -22.64 1.96
CA SER A 256 -3.91 -22.12 0.62
C SER A 256 -5.18 -21.99 -0.21
N SER A 257 -6.05 -23.01 -0.20
CA SER A 257 -7.36 -22.97 -0.85
C SER A 257 -8.23 -21.82 -0.33
N GLN A 258 -8.27 -21.58 0.99
CA GLN A 258 -8.99 -20.46 1.57
C GLN A 258 -8.43 -19.09 1.15
N ASN A 259 -7.10 -18.99 1.02
CA ASN A 259 -6.45 -17.78 0.51
C ASN A 259 -6.81 -17.52 -0.97
N CYS A 260 -6.94 -18.57 -1.78
CA CYS A 260 -7.42 -18.46 -3.16
C CYS A 260 -8.85 -17.93 -3.24
N ASP A 261 -9.76 -18.44 -2.41
CA ASP A 261 -11.15 -17.96 -2.35
C ASP A 261 -11.21 -16.47 -1.96
N THR A 262 -10.41 -16.07 -0.97
CA THR A 262 -10.29 -14.67 -0.54
C THR A 262 -9.72 -13.79 -1.65
N THR A 263 -8.74 -14.31 -2.40
CA THR A 263 -8.16 -13.60 -3.55
C THR A 263 -9.19 -13.40 -4.65
N ALA A 264 -9.97 -14.42 -4.98
CA ALA A 264 -11.03 -14.32 -5.98
C ALA A 264 -12.08 -13.25 -5.59
N GLN A 265 -12.48 -13.19 -4.33
CA GLN A 265 -13.40 -12.14 -3.82
C GLN A 265 -12.80 -10.73 -3.94
N ASN A 266 -11.51 -10.56 -3.59
CA ASN A 266 -10.83 -9.27 -3.72
C ASN A 266 -10.73 -8.84 -5.19
N LEU A 267 -10.50 -9.77 -6.11
CA LEU A 267 -10.42 -9.49 -7.55
C LEU A 267 -11.77 -9.07 -8.14
N GLU A 268 -12.89 -9.58 -7.63
CA GLU A 268 -14.22 -9.13 -8.01
C GLU A 268 -14.43 -7.65 -7.63
N GLY A 269 -14.04 -7.28 -6.41
CA GLY A 269 -14.07 -5.88 -5.95
C GLY A 269 -13.15 -4.97 -6.78
N GLN A 270 -11.92 -5.41 -7.04
CA GLN A 270 -10.96 -4.65 -7.83
C GLN A 270 -11.41 -4.47 -9.29
N THR A 271 -12.11 -5.45 -9.86
CA THR A 271 -12.71 -5.33 -11.20
C THR A 271 -13.74 -4.21 -11.22
N HIS A 272 -14.61 -4.15 -10.21
CA HIS A 272 -15.60 -3.08 -10.10
C HIS A 272 -14.97 -1.69 -9.94
N GLU A 273 -13.93 -1.56 -9.11
CA GLU A 273 -13.19 -0.30 -8.97
C GLU A 273 -12.53 0.12 -10.29
N THR A 274 -11.98 -0.84 -11.04
CA THR A 274 -11.34 -0.60 -12.35
C THR A 274 -12.36 -0.09 -13.38
N GLU A 275 -13.56 -0.65 -13.41
CA GLU A 275 -14.67 -0.15 -14.26
C GLU A 275 -15.08 1.29 -13.90
N GLN A 276 -15.13 1.63 -12.61
CA GLN A 276 -15.43 3.00 -12.17
C GLN A 276 -14.36 4.00 -12.58
N VAL A 277 -13.07 3.62 -12.46
CA VAL A 277 -11.97 4.46 -12.93
C VAL A 277 -12.05 4.65 -14.45
N ALA A 278 -12.37 3.60 -15.21
CA ALA A 278 -12.58 3.69 -16.66
C ALA A 278 -13.71 4.67 -17.02
N ALA A 279 -14.82 4.66 -16.27
CA ALA A 279 -15.91 5.61 -16.44
C ALA A 279 -15.46 7.05 -16.17
N ALA A 280 -14.71 7.28 -15.08
CA ALA A 280 -14.18 8.59 -14.73
C ALA A 280 -13.18 9.13 -15.77
N ILE A 281 -12.38 8.27 -16.39
CA ILE A 281 -11.48 8.65 -17.50
C ILE A 281 -12.27 9.10 -18.72
N ASN A 282 -13.37 8.41 -19.06
CA ASN A 282 -14.24 8.84 -20.16
C ASN A 282 -14.90 10.21 -19.87
N GLU A 283 -15.33 10.44 -18.63
CA GLU A 283 -15.87 11.74 -18.22
C GLU A 283 -14.79 12.83 -18.30
N MET A 284 -13.57 12.54 -17.84
CA MET A 284 -12.41 13.45 -17.95
C MET A 284 -12.10 13.82 -19.40
N HIS A 285 -12.18 12.87 -20.33
CA HIS A 285 -11.99 13.15 -21.76
C HIS A 285 -13.06 14.11 -22.30
N SER A 286 -14.32 13.94 -21.90
CA SER A 286 -15.41 14.86 -22.24
C SER A 286 -15.15 16.26 -21.68
N THR A 287 -14.76 16.36 -20.41
CA THR A 287 -14.45 17.64 -19.76
C THR A 287 -13.25 18.32 -20.41
N ALA A 288 -12.21 17.59 -20.78
CA ALA A 288 -11.06 18.13 -21.51
C ALA A 288 -11.50 18.78 -22.83
N ASN A 289 -12.32 18.09 -23.63
CA ASN A 289 -12.88 18.64 -24.88
C ASN A 289 -13.73 19.90 -24.64
N GLU A 290 -14.56 19.92 -23.59
CA GLU A 290 -15.32 21.12 -23.22
C GLU A 290 -14.42 22.29 -22.83
N ILE A 291 -13.35 22.05 -22.07
CA ILE A 291 -12.39 23.10 -21.69
C ILE A 291 -11.66 23.63 -22.94
N ALA A 292 -11.22 22.76 -23.86
CA ALA A 292 -10.63 23.21 -25.13
C ALA A 292 -11.59 24.10 -25.91
N GLN A 293 -12.86 23.71 -26.03
CA GLN A 293 -13.85 24.49 -26.76
C GLN A 293 -14.17 25.83 -26.08
N ASN A 294 -14.19 25.87 -24.75
CA ASN A 294 -14.32 27.09 -23.98
C ASN A 294 -13.10 28.02 -24.13
N ALA A 295 -11.89 27.47 -24.11
CA ALA A 295 -10.66 28.24 -24.34
C ALA A 295 -10.62 28.85 -25.75
N GLN A 296 -11.04 28.09 -26.77
CA GLN A 296 -11.16 28.60 -28.14
C GLN A 296 -12.20 29.71 -28.24
N SER A 297 -13.40 29.51 -27.66
CA SER A 297 -14.46 30.51 -27.66
C SER A 297 -14.03 31.80 -26.94
N ALA A 298 -13.29 31.67 -25.83
CA ALA A 298 -12.71 32.80 -25.12
C ALA A 298 -11.65 33.52 -25.96
N SER A 299 -10.84 32.79 -26.74
CA SER A 299 -9.86 33.36 -27.67
C SER A 299 -10.55 34.17 -28.76
N ASP A 300 -11.61 33.65 -29.37
CA ASP A 300 -12.38 34.35 -30.42
C ASP A 300 -13.03 35.64 -29.89
N ALA A 301 -13.58 35.58 -28.66
CA ALA A 301 -14.15 36.75 -27.99
C ALA A 301 -13.08 37.80 -27.65
N THR A 302 -11.89 37.35 -27.25
CA THR A 302 -10.73 38.19 -26.93
C THR A 302 -10.23 38.90 -28.19
N GLU A 303 -10.13 38.20 -29.32
CA GLU A 303 -9.77 38.80 -30.61
C GLU A 303 -10.79 39.87 -31.03
N SER A 304 -12.09 39.59 -30.88
CA SER A 304 -13.15 40.55 -31.17
C SER A 304 -13.05 41.80 -30.28
N ALA A 305 -12.76 41.62 -28.99
CA ALA A 305 -12.54 42.73 -28.05
C ALA A 305 -11.28 43.54 -28.39
N HIS A 306 -10.22 42.88 -28.87
CA HIS A 306 -8.99 43.53 -29.31
C HIS A 306 -9.24 44.44 -30.53
N ILE A 307 -9.98 43.94 -31.52
CA ILE A 307 -10.40 44.72 -32.69
C ILE A 307 -11.22 45.94 -32.26
N ALA A 308 -12.25 45.73 -31.42
CA ALA A 308 -13.11 46.81 -30.94
C ALA A 308 -12.35 47.88 -30.14
N ALA A 309 -11.35 47.48 -29.34
CA ALA A 309 -10.49 48.40 -28.60
C ALA A 309 -9.63 49.26 -29.54
N ASN A 310 -9.08 48.67 -30.61
CA ASN A 310 -8.30 49.39 -31.62
C ASN A 310 -9.18 50.34 -32.44
N GLU A 311 -10.38 49.93 -32.84
CA GLU A 311 -11.36 50.80 -33.50
C GLU A 311 -11.76 51.97 -32.58
N GLY A 312 -12.00 51.70 -31.29
CA GLY A 312 -12.27 52.72 -30.30
C GLY A 312 -11.12 53.71 -30.14
N LYS A 313 -9.86 53.22 -30.14
CA LYS A 313 -8.66 54.05 -30.04
C LYS A 313 -8.52 54.99 -31.24
N GLU A 314 -8.80 54.49 -32.44
CA GLU A 314 -8.81 55.30 -33.66
C GLU A 314 -9.93 56.35 -33.64
N SER A 315 -11.14 55.99 -33.17
CA SER A 315 -12.25 56.95 -33.02
C SER A 315 -11.94 58.06 -32.02
N VAL A 316 -11.29 57.74 -30.89
CA VAL A 316 -10.81 58.73 -29.93
C VAL A 316 -9.75 59.64 -30.56
N ARG A 317 -8.80 59.09 -31.32
CA ARG A 317 -7.78 59.86 -32.04
C ARG A 317 -8.40 60.89 -32.99
N GLN A 318 -9.39 60.47 -33.78
CA GLN A 318 -10.13 61.35 -34.68
C GLN A 318 -10.91 62.44 -33.93
N THR A 319 -11.47 62.09 -32.76
CA THR A 319 -12.17 63.06 -31.90
C THR A 319 -11.23 64.13 -31.37
N VAL A 320 -10.01 63.75 -30.95
CA VAL A 320 -8.96 64.70 -30.53
C VAL A 320 -8.60 65.65 -31.67
N GLU A 321 -8.38 65.12 -32.89
CA GLU A 321 -8.08 65.94 -34.08
C GLU A 321 -9.20 66.96 -34.37
N ALA A 322 -10.46 66.51 -34.34
CA ALA A 322 -11.62 67.38 -34.59
C ALA A 322 -11.80 68.47 -33.53
N ILE A 323 -11.54 68.16 -32.25
CA ILE A 323 -11.61 69.16 -31.17
C ILE A 323 -10.46 70.17 -31.28
N GLN A 324 -9.27 69.73 -31.69
CA GLN A 324 -8.13 70.62 -31.91
C GLN A 324 -8.38 71.59 -33.08
N GLU A 325 -9.03 71.12 -34.15
CA GLU A 325 -9.49 71.98 -35.25
C GLU A 325 -10.56 72.97 -34.77
N LEU A 326 -11.53 72.52 -33.97
CA LEU A 326 -12.54 73.38 -33.35
C LEU A 326 -11.92 74.47 -32.47
N ALA A 327 -10.91 74.12 -31.67
CA ALA A 327 -10.19 75.08 -30.84
C ALA A 327 -9.51 76.16 -31.70
N THR A 328 -8.91 75.76 -32.82
CA THR A 328 -8.29 76.68 -33.78
C THR A 328 -9.34 77.63 -34.40
N GLN A 329 -10.50 77.10 -34.80
CA GLN A 329 -11.60 77.92 -35.33
C GLN A 329 -12.18 78.89 -34.29
N LEU A 330 -12.23 78.49 -33.02
CA LEU A 330 -12.68 79.36 -31.93
C LEU A 330 -11.69 80.51 -31.68
N ASP A 331 -10.39 80.24 -31.74
CA ASP A 331 -9.35 81.27 -31.62
C ASP A 331 -9.44 82.28 -32.79
N GLU A 332 -9.57 81.79 -34.03
CA GLU A 332 -9.76 82.67 -35.21
C GLU A 332 -11.05 83.51 -35.10
N ALA A 333 -12.15 82.92 -34.64
CA ALA A 333 -13.40 83.65 -34.43
C ALA A 333 -13.26 84.70 -33.31
N SER A 334 -12.51 84.39 -32.24
CA SER A 334 -12.22 85.31 -31.14
C SER A 334 -11.47 86.55 -31.65
N ASP A 335 -10.47 86.36 -32.51
CA ASP A 335 -9.71 87.44 -33.13
C ASP A 335 -10.59 88.36 -33.97
N VAL A 336 -11.48 87.80 -34.81
CA VAL A 336 -12.42 88.59 -35.64
C VAL A 336 -13.38 89.40 -34.77
N VAL A 337 -13.92 88.81 -33.71
CA VAL A 337 -14.85 89.50 -32.79
C VAL A 337 -14.11 90.59 -31.99
N SER A 338 -12.84 90.36 -31.60
CA SER A 338 -12.01 91.37 -30.94
C SER A 338 -11.69 92.57 -31.87
N GLN A 339 -11.45 92.31 -33.15
CA GLN A 339 -11.31 93.39 -34.14
C GLN A 339 -12.61 94.20 -34.27
N LEU A 340 -13.77 93.55 -34.26
CA LEU A 340 -15.08 94.22 -34.29
C LEU A 340 -15.31 95.08 -33.04
N GLU A 341 -14.92 94.61 -31.87
CA GLU A 341 -14.93 95.40 -30.62
C GLU A 341 -14.07 96.67 -30.75
N ALA A 342 -12.86 96.54 -31.28
CA ALA A 342 -11.94 97.67 -31.51
C ALA A 342 -12.49 98.69 -32.53
N HIS A 343 -13.11 98.20 -33.62
CA HIS A 343 -13.81 99.06 -34.58
C HIS A 343 -15.02 99.75 -33.96
N GLY A 344 -15.80 99.05 -33.14
CA GLY A 344 -16.92 99.63 -32.41
C GLY A 344 -16.50 100.77 -31.48
N LYS A 345 -15.34 100.63 -30.81
CA LYS A 345 -14.74 101.71 -30.00
C LYS A 345 -14.36 102.91 -30.84
N THR A 346 -13.70 102.68 -31.98
CA THR A 346 -13.29 103.75 -32.91
C THR A 346 -14.49 104.52 -33.46
N ILE A 347 -15.58 103.82 -33.81
CA ILE A 347 -16.82 104.46 -34.27
C ILE A 347 -17.44 105.29 -33.14
N GLY A 348 -17.46 104.77 -31.90
CA GLY A 348 -17.90 105.53 -30.73
C GLY A 348 -17.13 106.84 -30.54
N ASP A 349 -15.80 106.81 -30.68
CA ASP A 349 -14.96 108.01 -30.58
C ASP A 349 -15.30 109.04 -31.68
N VAL A 350 -15.57 108.57 -32.91
CA VAL A 350 -15.98 109.44 -34.03
C VAL A 350 -17.36 110.07 -33.78
N LEU A 351 -18.31 109.32 -33.23
CA LEU A 351 -19.65 109.83 -32.92
C LEU A 351 -19.62 110.94 -31.89
N ILE A 352 -18.76 110.85 -30.86
CA ILE A 352 -18.55 111.93 -29.87
C ILE A 352 -18.10 113.22 -30.57
N VAL A 353 -17.19 113.11 -31.54
CA VAL A 353 -16.72 114.28 -32.33
C VAL A 353 -17.86 114.86 -33.18
N ILE A 354 -18.65 114.01 -33.87
CA ILE A 354 -19.78 114.48 -34.69
C ILE A 354 -20.85 115.13 -33.83
N GLN A 355 -21.16 114.57 -32.66
CA GLN A 355 -22.11 115.15 -31.71
C GLN A 355 -21.65 116.54 -31.25
N GLY A 356 -20.33 116.69 -30.98
CA GLY A 356 -19.72 117.98 -30.70
C GLY A 356 -19.81 118.98 -31.86
N ILE A 357 -19.62 118.53 -33.10
CA ILE A 357 -19.79 119.38 -34.30
C ILE A 357 -21.26 119.78 -34.47
N ALA A 358 -22.21 118.88 -34.28
CA ALA A 358 -23.64 119.16 -34.37
C ALA A 358 -24.06 120.20 -33.32
N GLU A 359 -23.56 120.08 -32.09
CA GLU A 359 -23.82 121.05 -31.03
C GLU A 359 -23.19 122.43 -31.32
N GLN A 360 -21.94 122.47 -31.80
CA GLN A 360 -21.32 123.71 -32.29
C GLN A 360 -22.08 124.35 -33.45
N THR A 361 -22.55 123.54 -34.40
CA THR A 361 -23.32 123.99 -35.57
C THR A 361 -24.68 124.55 -35.14
N ASN A 362 -25.33 123.92 -34.16
CA ASN A 362 -26.58 124.40 -33.56
C ASN A 362 -26.39 125.76 -32.87
N LEU A 363 -25.28 125.95 -32.13
CA LEU A 363 -24.93 127.24 -31.50
C LEU A 363 -24.59 128.32 -32.54
N LEU A 364 -23.85 127.99 -33.58
CA LEU A 364 -23.54 128.90 -34.71
C LEU A 364 -24.81 129.32 -35.44
N ALA A 365 -25.70 128.38 -35.72
CA ALA A 365 -26.99 128.63 -36.37
C ALA A 365 -27.91 129.50 -35.50
N LEU A 366 -27.94 129.27 -34.18
CA LEU A 366 -28.66 130.12 -33.24
C LEU A 366 -28.13 131.57 -33.26
N ASN A 367 -26.81 131.75 -33.21
CA ASN A 367 -26.20 133.07 -33.30
C ASN A 367 -26.51 133.77 -34.64
N ALA A 368 -26.50 133.03 -35.75
CA ALA A 368 -26.87 133.54 -37.06
C ALA A 368 -28.36 133.91 -37.15
N ALA A 369 -29.26 133.13 -36.56
CA ALA A 369 -30.69 133.41 -36.50
C ALA A 369 -30.98 134.68 -35.67
N ILE A 370 -30.27 134.87 -34.54
CA ILE A 370 -30.35 136.08 -33.72
C ILE A 370 -29.92 137.32 -34.52
N GLU A 371 -28.78 137.25 -35.23
CA GLU A 371 -28.27 138.39 -36.00
C GLU A 371 -29.13 138.69 -37.25
N ALA A 372 -29.71 137.65 -37.87
CA ALA A 372 -30.66 137.80 -38.97
C ALA A 372 -31.98 138.46 -38.52
N ALA A 373 -32.48 138.12 -37.32
CA ALA A 373 -33.63 138.81 -36.72
C ALA A 373 -33.33 140.29 -36.42
N ARG A 374 -32.07 140.60 -36.07
CA ARG A 374 -31.58 141.97 -35.81
C ARG A 374 -31.53 142.85 -37.05
N ALA A 375 -31.32 142.27 -38.24
CA ALA A 375 -31.27 142.96 -39.52
C ALA A 375 -32.65 143.29 -40.15
N GLY A 376 -33.76 142.91 -39.50
CA GLY A 376 -35.13 143.24 -39.94
C GLY A 376 -35.51 142.62 -41.29
N GLU A 377 -36.23 143.37 -42.15
CA GLU A 377 -36.72 142.87 -43.46
C GLU A 377 -35.59 142.42 -44.41
N GLN A 378 -34.37 142.97 -44.29
CA GLN A 378 -33.21 142.57 -45.11
C GLN A 378 -32.61 141.21 -44.68
N GLY A 379 -32.91 140.74 -43.46
CA GLY A 379 -32.39 139.50 -42.87
C GLY A 379 -33.29 138.28 -43.03
N ARG A 380 -34.52 138.42 -43.57
CA ARG A 380 -35.51 137.33 -43.66
C ARG A 380 -34.99 136.07 -44.36
N GLY A 381 -34.27 136.22 -45.47
CA GLY A 381 -33.68 135.08 -46.19
C GLY A 381 -32.62 134.35 -45.37
N PHE A 382 -31.79 135.08 -44.61
CA PHE A 382 -30.77 134.50 -43.74
C PHE A 382 -31.37 133.83 -42.50
N ALA A 383 -32.44 134.39 -41.92
CA ALA A 383 -33.12 133.79 -40.77
C ALA A 383 -33.70 132.41 -41.09
N VAL A 384 -34.30 132.24 -42.27
CA VAL A 384 -34.82 130.94 -42.73
C VAL A 384 -33.70 129.92 -42.90
N VAL A 385 -32.57 130.32 -43.51
CA VAL A 385 -31.40 129.44 -43.66
C VAL A 385 -30.81 129.07 -42.29
N ALA A 386 -30.72 130.02 -41.36
CA ALA A 386 -30.19 129.77 -40.02
C ALA A 386 -31.09 128.80 -39.22
N ASP A 387 -32.41 128.93 -39.27
CA ASP A 387 -33.32 127.97 -38.62
C ASP A 387 -33.31 126.59 -39.29
N GLU A 388 -33.11 126.52 -40.62
CA GLU A 388 -32.93 125.25 -41.34
C GLU A 388 -31.63 124.55 -40.94
N VAL A 389 -30.52 125.31 -40.81
CA VAL A 389 -29.24 124.78 -40.31
C VAL A 389 -29.35 124.34 -38.84
N ARG A 390 -30.09 125.08 -38.02
CA ARG A 390 -30.35 124.73 -36.60
C ARG A 390 -31.13 123.42 -36.51
N THR A 391 -32.19 123.28 -37.31
CA THR A 391 -33.00 122.06 -37.38
C THR A 391 -32.19 120.87 -37.89
N LEU A 392 -31.32 121.08 -38.88
CA LEU A 392 -30.41 120.05 -39.40
C LEU A 392 -29.37 119.62 -38.35
N ALA A 393 -28.81 120.57 -37.60
CA ALA A 393 -27.88 120.30 -36.52
C ALA A 393 -28.54 119.51 -35.37
N GLN A 394 -29.78 119.85 -35.00
CA GLN A 394 -30.55 119.09 -34.02
C GLN A 394 -30.86 117.66 -34.51
N ARG A 395 -31.31 117.50 -35.76
CA ARG A 395 -31.50 116.17 -36.37
C ARG A 395 -30.20 115.37 -36.43
N SER A 396 -29.06 116.02 -36.68
CA SER A 396 -27.75 115.37 -36.67
C SER A 396 -27.36 114.90 -35.26
N HIS A 397 -27.67 115.70 -34.23
CA HIS A 397 -27.43 115.33 -32.83
C HIS A 397 -28.28 114.12 -32.41
N GLU A 398 -29.59 114.17 -32.67
CA GLU A 398 -30.53 113.06 -32.40
C GLU A 398 -30.08 111.78 -33.15
N SER A 399 -29.66 111.90 -34.41
CA SER A 399 -29.15 110.75 -35.18
C SER A 399 -27.85 110.18 -34.60
N THR A 400 -26.92 111.02 -34.14
CA THR A 400 -25.69 110.54 -33.48
C THR A 400 -25.97 109.84 -32.16
N GLU A 401 -26.97 110.29 -31.40
CA GLU A 401 -27.39 109.66 -30.15
C GLU A 401 -28.00 108.27 -30.39
N GLU A 402 -28.84 108.13 -31.43
CA GLU A 402 -29.36 106.83 -31.86
C GLU A 402 -28.23 105.86 -32.29
N ILE A 403 -27.28 106.32 -33.11
CA ILE A 403 -26.15 105.49 -33.54
C ILE A 403 -25.26 105.13 -32.34
N GLN A 404 -25.03 106.04 -31.40
CA GLN A 404 -24.26 105.78 -30.18
C GLN A 404 -24.90 104.66 -29.35
N SER A 405 -26.23 104.65 -29.24
CA SER A 405 -26.98 103.58 -28.58
C SER A 405 -26.79 102.22 -29.26
N VAL A 406 -26.88 102.18 -30.60
CA VAL A 406 -26.63 100.96 -31.39
C VAL A 406 -25.19 100.47 -31.21
N ILE A 407 -24.21 101.36 -31.24
CA ILE A 407 -22.79 101.01 -31.03
C ILE A 407 -22.57 100.46 -29.61
N SER A 408 -23.20 101.04 -28.59
CA SER A 408 -23.12 100.52 -27.22
C SER A 408 -23.71 99.10 -27.09
N GLN A 409 -24.82 98.81 -27.79
CA GLN A 409 -25.37 97.46 -27.85
C GLN A 409 -24.45 96.48 -28.60
N ILE A 410 -23.83 96.92 -29.70
CA ILE A 410 -22.85 96.13 -30.45
C ILE A 410 -21.67 95.78 -29.56
N GLN A 411 -21.07 96.76 -28.86
CA GLN A 411 -19.96 96.57 -27.93
C GLN A 411 -20.30 95.57 -26.82
N THR A 412 -21.48 95.71 -26.20
CA THR A 412 -21.94 94.79 -25.16
C THR A 412 -22.11 93.36 -25.72
N SER A 413 -22.61 93.24 -26.95
CA SER A 413 -22.82 91.95 -27.61
C SER A 413 -21.51 91.30 -28.04
N THR A 414 -20.53 92.08 -28.53
CA THR A 414 -19.18 91.61 -28.88
C THR A 414 -18.43 91.14 -27.65
N GLN A 415 -18.47 91.91 -26.55
CA GLN A 415 -17.86 91.50 -25.28
C GLN A 415 -18.38 90.15 -24.79
N ARG A 416 -19.72 89.94 -24.86
CA ARG A 416 -20.33 88.65 -24.54
C ARG A 416 -19.87 87.53 -25.47
N ALA A 417 -19.73 87.80 -26.77
CA ALA A 417 -19.26 86.82 -27.74
C ALA A 417 -17.81 86.41 -27.47
N VAL A 418 -16.91 87.36 -27.16
CA VAL A 418 -15.52 87.06 -26.77
C VAL A 418 -15.47 86.17 -25.53
N SER A 419 -16.26 86.49 -24.50
CA SER A 419 -16.32 85.68 -23.28
C SER A 419 -16.84 84.26 -23.54
N ALA A 420 -17.88 84.10 -24.38
CA ALA A 420 -18.38 82.78 -24.78
C ALA A 420 -17.34 81.98 -25.60
N MET A 421 -16.55 82.64 -26.45
CA MET A 421 -15.47 82.00 -27.20
C MET A 421 -14.32 81.55 -26.30
N GLN A 422 -13.92 82.36 -25.31
CA GLN A 422 -12.92 81.98 -24.32
C GLN A 422 -13.37 80.77 -23.48
N GLU A 423 -14.63 80.75 -23.05
CA GLU A 423 -15.22 79.61 -22.35
C GLU A 423 -15.27 78.36 -23.25
N GLY A 424 -15.62 78.54 -24.54
CA GLY A 424 -15.57 77.48 -25.56
C GLY A 424 -14.17 76.90 -25.75
N GLY A 425 -13.13 77.74 -25.78
CA GLY A 425 -11.73 77.31 -25.86
C GLY A 425 -11.30 76.50 -24.64
N GLN A 426 -11.68 76.93 -23.44
CA GLN A 426 -11.43 76.19 -22.19
C GLN A 426 -12.13 74.81 -22.21
N LEU A 427 -13.39 74.75 -22.62
CA LEU A 427 -14.15 73.50 -22.77
C LEU A 427 -13.51 72.55 -23.79
N SER A 428 -13.07 73.05 -24.95
CA SER A 428 -12.35 72.26 -25.94
C SER A 428 -11.08 71.64 -25.35
N LYS A 429 -10.31 72.39 -24.57
CA LYS A 429 -9.10 71.88 -23.92
C LYS A 429 -9.40 70.75 -22.92
N MET A 430 -10.46 70.90 -22.12
CA MET A 430 -10.92 69.84 -21.21
C MET A 430 -11.40 68.59 -21.98
N CYS A 431 -12.07 68.77 -23.12
CA CYS A 431 -12.49 67.66 -23.97
C CYS A 431 -11.29 66.90 -24.55
N VAL A 432 -10.23 67.58 -24.98
CA VAL A 432 -8.98 66.94 -25.43
C VAL A 432 -8.37 66.09 -24.31
N GLU A 433 -8.20 66.65 -23.11
CA GLU A 433 -7.62 65.94 -21.96
C GLU A 433 -8.47 64.69 -21.58
N SER A 434 -9.79 64.81 -21.63
CA SER A 434 -10.71 63.69 -21.38
C SER A 434 -10.65 62.62 -22.47
N ALA A 435 -10.50 63.01 -23.73
CA ALA A 435 -10.37 62.09 -24.86
C ALA A 435 -9.02 61.35 -24.80
N GLU A 436 -7.91 62.05 -24.53
CA GLU A 436 -6.59 61.43 -24.33
C GLU A 436 -6.60 60.40 -23.18
N THR A 437 -7.24 60.74 -22.05
CA THR A 437 -7.41 59.80 -20.93
C THR A 437 -8.21 58.56 -21.34
N SER A 438 -9.24 58.72 -22.17
CA SER A 438 -10.02 57.60 -22.70
C SER A 438 -9.19 56.73 -23.64
N GLY A 439 -8.33 57.35 -24.47
CA GLY A 439 -7.38 56.64 -25.32
C GLY A 439 -6.37 55.79 -24.54
N GLN A 440 -5.84 56.31 -23.43
CA GLN A 440 -4.93 55.56 -22.53
C GLN A 440 -5.63 54.36 -21.88
N ARG A 441 -6.91 54.49 -21.51
CA ARG A 441 -7.70 53.37 -20.97
C ARG A 441 -7.93 52.27 -22.00
N LEU A 442 -8.19 52.64 -23.26
CA LEU A 442 -8.32 51.68 -24.36
C LEU A 442 -6.99 50.95 -24.65
N ASP A 443 -5.86 51.66 -24.53
CA ASP A 443 -4.53 51.07 -24.65
C ASP A 443 -4.26 50.03 -23.56
N THR A 444 -4.61 50.37 -22.31
CA THR A 444 -4.52 49.43 -21.18
C THR A 444 -5.43 48.21 -21.38
N LEU A 445 -6.63 48.41 -21.93
CA LEU A 445 -7.56 47.34 -22.23
C LEU A 445 -7.04 46.41 -23.34
N SER A 446 -6.42 46.97 -24.39
CA SER A 446 -5.77 46.17 -25.45
C SER A 446 -4.67 45.27 -24.89
N HIS A 447 -3.83 45.78 -23.97
CA HIS A 447 -2.83 44.97 -23.28
C HIS A 447 -3.44 43.84 -22.44
N GLN A 448 -4.48 44.12 -21.65
CA GLN A 448 -5.17 43.10 -20.85
C GLN A 448 -5.83 42.02 -21.70
N VAL A 449 -6.39 42.40 -22.85
CA VAL A 449 -6.99 41.48 -23.83
C VAL A 449 -5.90 40.58 -24.43
N SER A 450 -4.73 41.13 -24.78
CA SER A 450 -3.59 40.32 -25.24
C SER A 450 -3.15 39.30 -24.19
N ASP A 451 -3.04 39.71 -22.91
CA ASP A 451 -2.68 38.81 -21.82
C ASP A 451 -3.70 37.66 -21.64
N ILE A 452 -4.99 37.92 -21.87
CA ILE A 452 -6.05 36.88 -21.84
C ILE A 452 -5.87 35.90 -22.99
N SER A 453 -5.54 36.39 -24.19
CA SER A 453 -5.28 35.54 -25.37
C SER A 453 -4.13 34.56 -25.10
N ASP A 454 -3.03 35.06 -24.56
CA ASP A 454 -1.86 34.24 -24.21
C ASP A 454 -2.21 33.16 -23.17
N ARG A 455 -3.04 33.51 -22.17
CA ARG A 455 -3.53 32.55 -21.16
C ARG A 455 -4.44 31.48 -21.77
N ASN A 456 -5.31 31.84 -22.71
CA ASN A 456 -6.13 30.85 -23.43
C ASN A 456 -5.25 29.88 -24.23
N GLY A 457 -4.15 30.36 -24.82
CA GLY A 457 -3.14 29.50 -25.45
C GLY A 457 -2.54 28.49 -24.47
N GLN A 458 -2.17 28.92 -23.26
CA GLN A 458 -1.66 28.01 -22.21
C GLN A 458 -2.70 26.99 -21.76
N ILE A 459 -3.97 27.40 -21.62
CA ILE A 459 -5.07 26.49 -21.29
C ILE A 459 -5.21 25.41 -22.38
N ALA A 460 -5.16 25.78 -23.66
CA ALA A 460 -5.23 24.82 -24.76
C ALA A 460 -4.10 23.78 -24.69
N THR A 461 -2.86 24.21 -24.44
CA THR A 461 -1.73 23.28 -24.25
C THR A 461 -1.92 22.36 -23.05
N ALA A 462 -2.43 22.88 -21.92
CA ALA A 462 -2.71 22.06 -20.74
C ALA A 462 -3.82 21.03 -20.99
N VAL A 463 -4.82 21.36 -21.81
CA VAL A 463 -5.87 20.43 -22.22
C VAL A 463 -5.33 19.31 -23.12
N GLU A 464 -4.42 19.62 -24.05
CA GLU A 464 -3.75 18.60 -24.87
C GLU A 464 -2.94 17.62 -24.00
N GLU A 465 -2.24 18.13 -22.98
CA GLU A 465 -1.52 17.30 -22.03
C GLU A 465 -2.46 16.43 -21.18
N MET A 466 -3.58 16.98 -20.73
CA MET A 466 -4.62 16.23 -20.02
C MET A 466 -5.20 15.10 -20.87
N ALA A 467 -5.50 15.35 -22.14
CA ALA A 467 -5.99 14.34 -23.07
C ALA A 467 -4.99 13.17 -23.23
N ARG A 468 -3.70 13.49 -23.30
CA ARG A 468 -2.63 12.46 -23.35
C ARG A 468 -2.58 11.63 -22.07
N VAL A 469 -2.65 12.27 -20.89
CA VAL A 469 -2.66 11.55 -19.61
C VAL A 469 -3.89 10.66 -19.48
N SER A 470 -5.07 11.10 -19.95
CA SER A 470 -6.27 10.26 -19.97
C SER A 470 -6.09 9.00 -20.82
N GLU A 471 -5.42 9.08 -21.96
CA GLU A 471 -5.12 7.92 -22.80
C GLU A 471 -4.17 6.93 -22.10
N ASP A 472 -3.10 7.45 -21.47
CA ASP A 472 -2.16 6.62 -20.69
C ASP A 472 -2.85 5.95 -19.50
N MET A 473 -3.77 6.65 -18.83
CA MET A 473 -4.60 6.08 -17.76
C MET A 473 -5.54 4.99 -18.29
N ASN A 474 -6.16 5.19 -19.45
CA ASN A 474 -7.02 4.20 -20.08
C ASN A 474 -6.26 2.89 -20.38
N SER A 475 -5.04 3.00 -20.92
CA SER A 475 -4.15 1.85 -21.13
C SER A 475 -3.75 1.15 -19.82
N SER A 476 -3.52 1.92 -18.76
CA SER A 476 -3.20 1.39 -17.43
C SER A 476 -4.37 0.63 -16.82
N VAL A 477 -5.59 1.15 -16.94
CA VAL A 477 -6.84 0.49 -16.49
C VAL A 477 -7.05 -0.83 -17.24
N GLN A 478 -6.83 -0.85 -18.55
CA GLN A 478 -6.90 -2.08 -19.35
C GLN A 478 -5.88 -3.12 -18.86
N SER A 479 -4.64 -2.70 -18.59
CA SER A 479 -3.59 -3.59 -18.08
C SER A 479 -3.94 -4.17 -16.70
N ILE A 480 -4.54 -3.36 -15.82
CA ILE A 480 -5.01 -3.81 -14.50
C ILE A 480 -6.11 -4.88 -14.67
N SER A 481 -7.08 -4.65 -15.57
CA SER A 481 -8.15 -5.60 -15.86
C SER A 481 -7.60 -6.96 -16.35
N GLU A 482 -6.60 -6.93 -17.24
CA GLU A 482 -5.93 -8.14 -17.72
C GLU A 482 -5.21 -8.91 -16.60
N VAL A 483 -4.50 -8.20 -15.71
CA VAL A 483 -3.85 -8.80 -14.54
C VAL A 483 -4.88 -9.38 -13.56
N CYS A 484 -6.00 -8.70 -13.32
CA CYS A 484 -7.07 -9.21 -12.48
C CYS A 484 -7.63 -10.52 -13.03
N SER A 485 -7.91 -10.57 -14.34
CA SER A 485 -8.38 -11.77 -15.02
C SER A 485 -7.38 -12.93 -14.91
N ALA A 486 -6.11 -12.67 -15.20
CA ALA A 486 -5.05 -13.68 -15.10
C ALA A 486 -4.86 -14.20 -13.66
N THR A 487 -4.93 -13.30 -12.67
CA THR A 487 -4.82 -13.66 -11.25
C THR A 487 -6.01 -14.50 -10.80
N ASN A 488 -7.22 -14.22 -11.32
CA ASN A 488 -8.41 -14.99 -10.99
C ASN A 488 -8.32 -16.44 -11.52
N ILE A 489 -7.80 -16.61 -12.74
CA ILE A 489 -7.52 -17.94 -13.30
C ILE A 489 -6.49 -18.66 -12.43
N LEU A 490 -5.38 -18.00 -12.08
CA LEU A 490 -4.33 -18.60 -11.24
C LEU A 490 -4.85 -19.00 -9.86
N ALA A 491 -5.70 -18.17 -9.24
CA ALA A 491 -6.33 -18.48 -7.97
C ALA A 491 -7.25 -19.72 -8.08
N SER A 492 -8.02 -19.83 -9.16
CA SER A 492 -8.85 -21.01 -9.44
C SER A 492 -8.01 -22.27 -9.63
N ASP A 493 -6.95 -22.21 -10.45
CA ASP A 493 -6.07 -23.35 -10.70
C ASP A 493 -5.39 -23.83 -9.40
N THR A 494 -4.89 -22.89 -8.59
CA THR A 494 -4.26 -23.21 -7.30
C THR A 494 -5.25 -23.86 -6.33
N ARG A 495 -6.52 -23.41 -6.33
CA ARG A 495 -7.59 -24.01 -5.53
C ARG A 495 -7.84 -25.45 -5.94
N ASP A 496 -7.93 -25.73 -7.23
CA ASP A 496 -8.13 -27.07 -7.77
C ASP A 496 -6.92 -28.00 -7.47
N GLU A 497 -5.69 -27.49 -7.55
CA GLU A 497 -4.49 -28.21 -7.14
C GLU A 497 -4.50 -28.55 -5.64
N CYS A 498 -4.94 -27.63 -4.78
CA CYS A 498 -5.08 -27.87 -3.35
C CYS A 498 -6.13 -28.95 -3.05
N GLU A 499 -7.28 -28.94 -3.74
CA GLU A 499 -8.29 -29.99 -3.62
C GLU A 499 -7.72 -31.36 -4.05
N GLY A 500 -6.98 -31.40 -5.16
CA GLY A 500 -6.29 -32.61 -5.63
C GLY A 500 -5.26 -33.13 -4.62
N LEU A 501 -4.48 -32.23 -4.01
CA LEU A 501 -3.49 -32.56 -2.98
C LEU A 501 -4.15 -33.16 -1.74
N VAL A 502 -5.24 -32.56 -1.25
CA VAL A 502 -6.00 -33.08 -0.10
C VAL A 502 -6.55 -34.48 -0.39
N SER A 503 -7.05 -34.73 -1.60
CA SER A 503 -7.52 -36.05 -2.03
C SER A 503 -6.38 -37.10 -2.02
N ASN A 504 -5.20 -36.73 -2.52
CA ASN A 504 -4.02 -37.60 -2.52
C ASN A 504 -3.53 -37.91 -1.09
N LEU A 505 -3.50 -36.91 -0.21
CA LEU A 505 -3.14 -37.07 1.20
C LEU A 505 -4.12 -37.99 1.92
N ALA A 506 -5.42 -37.88 1.63
CA ALA A 506 -6.44 -38.78 2.19
C ALA A 506 -6.23 -40.24 1.74
N SER A 507 -5.83 -40.45 0.48
CA SER A 507 -5.46 -41.78 -0.03
C SER A 507 -4.22 -42.35 0.67
N GLN A 508 -3.17 -41.54 0.83
CA GLN A 508 -1.96 -41.93 1.54
C GLN A 508 -2.23 -42.20 3.03
N GLY A 509 -3.08 -41.40 3.67
CA GLY A 509 -3.53 -41.61 5.05
C GLY A 509 -4.24 -42.95 5.24
N LYS A 510 -5.06 -43.38 4.26
CA LYS A 510 -5.67 -44.72 4.27
C LYS A 510 -4.60 -45.82 4.22
N LEU A 511 -3.58 -45.69 3.37
CA LEU A 511 -2.48 -46.66 3.30
C LEU A 511 -1.69 -46.74 4.62
N VAL A 512 -1.32 -45.58 5.18
CA VAL A 512 -0.66 -45.45 6.49
C VAL A 512 -1.48 -46.16 7.57
N SER A 513 -2.80 -45.95 7.60
CA SER A 513 -3.70 -46.59 8.56
C SER A 513 -3.74 -48.12 8.41
N GLN A 514 -3.61 -48.63 7.18
CA GLN A 514 -3.59 -50.08 6.90
C GLN A 514 -2.30 -50.72 7.40
N PHE A 515 -1.14 -50.12 7.13
CA PHE A 515 0.16 -50.62 7.60
C PHE A 515 0.27 -50.61 9.13
N ARG A 516 -0.48 -49.72 9.78
CA ARG A 516 -0.54 -49.62 11.24
C ARG A 516 -1.44 -50.67 11.90
N ARG A 517 -2.40 -51.26 11.16
CA ARG A 517 -3.35 -52.29 11.64
C ARG A 517 -2.81 -53.72 11.60
N ILE A 518 -1.52 -53.92 11.33
CA ILE A 518 -0.91 -55.25 11.43
C ILE A 518 -0.69 -55.53 12.92
N ASP A 519 -1.77 -55.96 13.58
CA ASP A 519 -1.80 -56.54 14.93
C ASP A 519 -1.32 -58.00 14.92
#